data_AF-A0AAU9EWI0-F1
#
_entry.id   AF-A0AAU9EWI0-F1
#
_cell.length_a   1.000
_cell.length_b   1.000
_cell.length_c   1.000
_cell.angle_alpha   90.00
_cell.angle_beta   90.00
_cell.angle_gamma   90.00
#
_symmetry.space_group_name_H-M   'P 1'
#
loop_
_entity.id
_entity.type
_entity.pdbx_description
1 polymer ?
#
loop_
_entity_poly.entity_id
_entity_poly.type
_entity_poly.pdbx_seq_one_letter_code
_entity_poly.pdbx_strand_id
1 'polypeptide(L)'
;MERQASRGWTDEESLRNLRDELHEYAGPKGQAFWLSLARLGELALWWTGSLADAGEFQAVGDLLLNAPRKTLYVQGRALPVRLRRHQPITEQVRLLAPAGANLVQWLKNRTMLVVETQPLLPTLLDDLSHWPHQAPKACGEFQQRLDRVAGALCHITSLNLPEGRSVVEHLARVPLMEAEAIKERLCRFDLQRFEALGLHLRSLLPPAAPEMAQGRGAGQPAELPSP
;
A
#
# COMPACT_ATOMS: atom_id res chain seq x y z
N MET A 1 13.08 -17.43 -1.75
CA MET A 1 11.93 -16.51 -1.93
C MET A 1 12.34 -15.03 -1.92
N GLU A 2 13.61 -14.69 -1.64
CA GLU A 2 14.12 -13.30 -1.59
C GLU A 2 14.34 -12.63 -2.96
N ARG A 3 14.27 -13.36 -4.08
CA ARG A 3 14.48 -12.79 -5.43
C ARG A 3 13.27 -12.09 -6.05
N GLN A 4 12.11 -12.09 -5.39
CA GLN A 4 10.91 -11.39 -5.89
C GLN A 4 10.76 -9.98 -5.28
N ALA A 5 11.41 -9.68 -4.15
CA ALA A 5 11.40 -8.35 -3.54
C ALA A 5 12.25 -7.31 -4.30
N SER A 6 13.08 -7.74 -5.26
CA SER A 6 13.92 -6.87 -6.09
C SER A 6 13.26 -6.39 -7.39
N ARG A 7 11.98 -6.69 -7.61
CA ARG A 7 11.19 -6.09 -8.69
C ARG A 7 10.34 -4.99 -8.06
N GLY A 8 10.64 -3.72 -8.33
CA GLY A 8 9.95 -2.53 -7.80
C GLY A 8 8.49 -2.41 -8.22
N TRP A 9 7.68 -3.40 -7.86
CA TRP A 9 6.25 -3.54 -8.16
C TRP A 9 5.42 -3.43 -6.88
N THR A 10 6.06 -3.48 -5.70
CA THR A 10 5.43 -3.44 -4.39
C THR A 10 5.92 -2.21 -3.63
N ASP A 11 5.61 -1.04 -4.14
CA ASP A 11 5.74 0.23 -3.43
C ASP A 11 4.38 0.94 -3.44
N GLU A 12 4.21 1.95 -2.56
CA GLU A 12 2.93 2.66 -2.42
C GLU A 12 2.45 3.26 -3.75
N GLU A 13 3.37 3.83 -4.55
CA GLU A 13 3.02 4.51 -5.80
C GLU A 13 2.58 3.50 -6.85
N SER A 14 3.32 2.41 -7.04
CA SER A 14 2.95 1.34 -7.95
C SER A 14 1.57 0.75 -7.63
N LEU A 15 1.29 0.45 -6.35
CA LEU A 15 0.01 -0.10 -5.93
C LEU A 15 -1.14 0.90 -6.14
N ARG A 16 -0.89 2.20 -5.92
CA ARG A 16 -1.88 3.26 -6.15
C ARG A 16 -2.16 3.43 -7.64
N ASN A 17 -1.14 3.44 -8.48
CA ASN A 17 -1.30 3.53 -9.92
C ASN A 17 -2.13 2.36 -10.45
N LEU A 18 -1.85 1.12 -10.00
CA LEU A 18 -2.67 -0.05 -10.35
C LEU A 18 -4.14 0.09 -9.91
N ARG A 19 -4.37 0.66 -8.72
CA ARG A 19 -5.74 0.94 -8.24
C ARG A 19 -6.43 1.93 -9.17
N ASP A 20 -5.76 3.03 -9.49
CA ASP A 20 -6.33 4.11 -10.28
C ASP A 20 -6.59 3.65 -11.72
N GLU A 21 -5.66 2.88 -12.32
CA GLU A 21 -5.84 2.21 -13.62
C GLU A 21 -7.04 1.25 -13.61
N LEU A 22 -7.25 0.49 -12.54
CA LEU A 22 -8.43 -0.38 -12.42
C LEU A 22 -9.71 0.46 -12.41
N HIS A 23 -9.75 1.60 -11.71
CA HIS A 23 -10.95 2.45 -11.68
C HIS A 23 -11.20 3.19 -12.99
N GLU A 24 -10.15 3.52 -13.74
CA GLU A 24 -10.23 4.27 -15.00
C GLU A 24 -10.50 3.36 -16.21
N TYR A 25 -9.81 2.21 -16.30
CA TYR A 25 -9.76 1.39 -17.51
C TYR A 25 -10.45 0.04 -17.39
N ALA A 26 -10.82 -0.43 -16.19
CA ALA A 26 -11.66 -1.61 -16.13
C ALA A 26 -12.97 -1.32 -16.85
N GLY A 27 -13.48 -2.31 -17.59
CA GLY A 27 -14.77 -2.23 -18.27
C GLY A 27 -15.93 -2.05 -17.28
N PRO A 28 -17.12 -2.59 -17.56
CA PRO A 28 -18.22 -2.52 -16.60
C PRO A 28 -17.76 -2.93 -15.21
N LYS A 29 -18.04 -2.10 -14.20
CA LYS A 29 -17.78 -2.38 -12.79
C LYS A 29 -18.65 -3.57 -12.37
N GLY A 30 -18.21 -4.77 -12.76
CA GLY A 30 -18.77 -6.07 -12.43
C GLY A 30 -17.77 -6.92 -11.65
N GLN A 31 -18.07 -8.22 -11.52
CA GLN A 31 -17.34 -9.12 -10.62
C GLN A 31 -15.82 -9.20 -10.90
N ALA A 32 -15.41 -9.11 -12.17
CA ALA A 32 -13.99 -9.12 -12.55
C ALA A 32 -13.22 -7.88 -12.02
N PHE A 33 -13.85 -6.70 -12.04
CA PHE A 33 -13.29 -5.48 -11.44
C PHE A 33 -13.12 -5.67 -9.94
N TRP A 34 -14.17 -6.13 -9.25
CA TRP A 34 -14.10 -6.33 -7.81
C TRP A 34 -13.03 -7.36 -7.41
N LEU A 35 -12.94 -8.50 -8.12
CA LEU A 35 -11.91 -9.50 -7.86
C LEU A 35 -10.49 -8.94 -8.09
N SER A 36 -10.31 -8.10 -9.11
CA SER A 36 -9.03 -7.43 -9.37
C SER A 36 -8.65 -6.47 -8.24
N LEU A 37 -9.61 -5.67 -7.78
CA LEU A 37 -9.43 -4.76 -6.65
C LEU A 37 -9.15 -5.52 -5.35
N ALA A 38 -9.86 -6.62 -5.09
CA ALA A 38 -9.63 -7.47 -3.92
C ALA A 38 -8.23 -8.09 -3.96
N ARG A 39 -7.76 -8.54 -5.13
CA ARG A 39 -6.38 -9.03 -5.31
C ARG A 39 -5.36 -7.94 -5.02
N LEU A 40 -5.59 -6.73 -5.52
CA LEU A 40 -4.71 -5.60 -5.23
C LEU A 40 -4.65 -5.32 -3.72
N GLY A 41 -5.79 -5.36 -3.04
CA GLY A 41 -5.89 -5.27 -1.59
C GLY A 41 -5.09 -6.35 -0.86
N GLU A 42 -5.23 -7.61 -1.28
CA GLU A 42 -4.48 -8.74 -0.71
C GLU A 42 -2.96 -8.59 -0.89
N LEU A 43 -2.52 -8.12 -2.07
CA LEU A 43 -1.12 -7.83 -2.34
C LEU A 43 -0.59 -6.69 -1.45
N ALA A 44 -1.37 -5.62 -1.31
CA ALA A 44 -1.04 -4.48 -0.45
C ALA A 44 -0.95 -4.89 1.02
N LEU A 45 -1.86 -5.73 1.51
CA LEU A 45 -1.81 -6.27 2.87
C LEU A 45 -0.57 -7.13 3.09
N TRP A 46 -0.27 -8.05 2.16
CA TRP A 46 0.92 -8.90 2.25
C TRP A 46 2.20 -8.07 2.31
N TRP A 47 2.33 -7.07 1.43
CA TRP A 47 3.47 -6.18 1.41
C TRP A 47 3.59 -5.37 2.71
N THR A 48 2.50 -4.77 3.16
CA THR A 48 2.48 -3.98 4.40
C THR A 48 2.77 -4.84 5.63
N GLY A 49 2.26 -6.07 5.68
CA GLY A 49 2.58 -7.02 6.75
C GLY A 49 4.06 -7.39 6.76
N SER A 50 4.68 -7.55 5.59
CA SER A 50 6.12 -7.82 5.48
C SER A 50 6.95 -6.62 5.95
N LEU A 51 6.55 -5.40 5.59
CA LEU A 51 7.16 -4.16 6.10
C LEU A 51 6.99 -4.03 7.63
N ALA A 52 5.81 -4.35 8.15
CA ALA A 52 5.54 -4.30 9.59
C ALA A 52 6.42 -5.30 10.35
N ASP A 53 6.53 -6.53 9.87
CA ASP A 53 7.36 -7.57 10.47
C ASP A 53 8.87 -7.22 10.42
N ALA A 54 9.28 -6.43 9.43
CA ALA A 54 10.63 -5.88 9.32
C ALA A 54 10.89 -4.66 10.22
N GLY A 55 9.83 -4.06 10.81
CA GLY A 55 9.95 -2.84 11.61
C GLY A 55 10.04 -1.55 10.78
N GLU A 56 9.59 -1.56 9.52
CA GLU A 56 9.62 -0.41 8.61
C GLU A 56 8.48 0.57 8.93
N PHE A 57 8.54 1.21 10.11
CA PHE A 57 7.48 2.05 10.68
C PHE A 57 6.97 3.14 9.74
N GLN A 58 7.90 3.83 9.06
CA GLN A 58 7.54 4.92 8.16
C GLN A 58 6.76 4.39 6.94
N ALA A 59 7.22 3.31 6.32
CA ALA A 59 6.58 2.73 5.13
C ALA A 59 5.20 2.15 5.45
N VAL A 60 5.05 1.47 6.60
CA VAL A 60 3.73 0.98 7.05
C VAL A 60 2.81 2.14 7.41
N GLY A 61 3.33 3.14 8.13
CA GLY A 61 2.60 4.35 8.45
C GLY A 61 2.11 5.06 7.19
N ASP A 62 2.92 5.05 6.13
CA ASP A 62 2.59 5.62 4.83
C ASP A 62 1.41 4.94 4.14
N LEU A 63 1.37 3.61 4.17
CA LEU A 63 0.28 2.84 3.60
C LEU A 63 -1.01 2.93 4.42
N LEU A 64 -0.91 3.07 5.75
CA LEU A 64 -2.04 2.94 6.67
C LEU A 64 -2.60 4.26 7.20
N LEU A 65 -1.75 5.25 7.51
CA LEU A 65 -2.09 6.40 8.35
C LEU A 65 -1.69 7.75 7.73
N ASN A 66 -0.50 7.84 7.17
CA ASN A 66 0.09 9.09 6.71
C ASN A 66 -0.39 9.40 5.29
N ALA A 67 -1.44 10.21 5.20
CA ALA A 67 -1.92 10.70 3.90
C ALA A 67 -0.77 11.32 3.07
N PRO A 68 -0.62 10.93 1.79
CA PRO A 68 0.46 11.42 0.93
C PRO A 68 0.29 12.89 0.56
N ARG A 69 -0.95 13.41 0.55
CA ARG A 69 -1.25 14.81 0.22
C ARG A 69 -2.20 15.43 1.24
N LYS A 70 -1.70 16.48 1.89
CA LYS A 70 -2.43 17.27 2.89
C LYS A 70 -2.23 18.74 2.59
N THR A 71 -3.30 19.50 2.72
CA THR A 71 -3.31 20.94 2.45
C THR A 71 -3.92 21.67 3.63
N LEU A 72 -3.23 22.72 4.08
CA LEU A 72 -3.66 23.54 5.21
C LEU A 72 -4.16 24.89 4.69
N TYR A 73 -5.44 25.14 4.88
CA TYR A 73 -6.05 26.44 4.63
C TYR A 73 -5.83 27.31 5.86
N VAL A 74 -5.33 28.54 5.65
CA VAL A 74 -5.07 29.49 6.72
C VAL A 74 -5.97 30.70 6.51
N GLN A 75 -6.73 31.09 7.54
CA GLN A 75 -7.63 32.22 7.47
C GLN A 75 -6.87 33.50 7.12
N GLY A 76 -7.40 34.27 6.16
CA GLY A 76 -6.79 35.53 5.69
C GLY A 76 -5.66 35.33 4.68
N ARG A 77 -5.32 34.09 4.31
CA ARG A 77 -4.37 33.79 3.24
C ARG A 77 -5.12 33.32 2.00
N ALA A 78 -4.76 33.88 0.83
CA ALA A 78 -5.40 33.54 -0.44
C ALA A 78 -5.05 32.12 -0.93
N LEU A 79 -3.80 31.68 -0.71
CA LEU A 79 -3.31 30.39 -1.17
C LEU A 79 -3.08 29.44 0.02
N PRO A 80 -3.56 28.19 -0.07
CA PRO A 80 -3.33 27.22 1.00
C PRO A 80 -1.88 26.74 1.01
N VAL A 81 -1.49 26.10 2.10
CA VAL A 81 -0.14 25.57 2.32
C VAL A 81 -0.17 24.07 2.09
N ARG A 82 0.51 23.60 1.04
CA ARG A 82 0.73 22.16 0.84
C ARG A 82 1.73 21.66 1.87
N LEU A 83 1.31 20.70 2.68
CA LEU A 83 2.15 20.13 3.73
C LEU A 83 3.03 19.02 3.17
N ARG A 84 4.29 19.00 3.57
CA ARG A 84 5.21 17.88 3.36
C ARG A 84 4.85 16.73 4.29
N ARG A 85 4.90 15.51 3.76
CA ARG A 85 4.81 14.27 4.56
C ARG A 85 5.99 14.24 5.55
N HIS A 86 5.79 13.60 6.70
CA HIS A 86 6.86 13.34 7.70
C HIS A 86 7.48 14.55 8.40
N GLN A 87 7.09 15.78 8.08
CA GLN A 87 7.53 16.97 8.80
C GLN A 87 6.43 17.48 9.74
N PRO A 88 6.74 17.84 11.00
CA PRO A 88 5.76 18.42 11.92
C PRO A 88 5.09 19.66 11.34
N ILE A 89 3.75 19.72 11.42
CA ILE A 89 2.97 20.86 10.90
C ILE A 89 3.43 22.18 11.52
N THR A 90 3.73 22.16 12.83
CA THR A 90 4.23 23.30 13.58
C THR A 90 5.52 23.88 13.01
N GLU A 91 6.42 23.05 12.48
CA GLU A 91 7.65 23.54 11.85
C GLU A 91 7.36 24.15 10.49
N GLN A 92 6.49 23.53 9.70
CA GLN A 92 6.14 23.98 8.35
C GLN A 92 5.41 25.32 8.32
N VAL A 93 4.69 25.67 9.40
CA VAL A 93 3.83 26.86 9.45
C VAL A 93 4.26 27.87 10.50
N ARG A 94 5.39 27.66 11.20
CA ARG A 94 5.86 28.55 12.28
C ARG A 94 5.91 30.02 11.85
N LEU A 95 6.39 30.27 10.62
CA LEU A 95 6.54 31.62 10.07
C LEU A 95 5.21 32.28 9.65
N LEU A 96 4.10 31.54 9.69
CA LEU A 96 2.77 32.04 9.34
C LEU A 96 2.00 32.53 10.56
N ALA A 97 2.35 32.04 11.74
CA ALA A 97 1.78 32.50 12.99
C ALA A 97 2.37 33.88 13.36
N PRO A 98 1.57 34.80 13.93
CA PRO A 98 2.08 36.04 14.48
C PRO A 98 3.18 35.81 15.51
N ALA A 99 4.15 36.71 15.57
CA ALA A 99 5.22 36.64 16.57
C ALA A 99 4.63 36.59 18.00
N GLY A 100 5.16 35.67 18.82
CA GLY A 100 4.68 35.46 20.19
C GLY A 100 3.35 34.70 20.32
N ALA A 101 2.71 34.30 19.22
CA ALA A 101 1.50 33.50 19.29
C ALA A 101 1.78 32.09 19.83
N ASN A 102 0.85 31.55 20.62
CA ASN A 102 0.82 30.12 20.91
C ASN A 102 0.45 29.38 19.62
N LEU A 103 1.44 28.75 18.99
CA LEU A 103 1.30 28.15 17.66
C LEU A 103 0.22 27.07 17.59
N VAL A 104 0.07 26.25 18.64
CA VAL A 104 -0.94 25.18 18.67
C VAL A 104 -2.34 25.78 18.73
N GLN A 105 -2.55 26.78 19.58
CA GLN A 105 -3.84 27.46 19.69
C GLN A 105 -4.17 28.24 18.42
N TRP A 106 -3.17 28.87 17.81
CA TRP A 106 -3.32 29.54 16.51
C TRP A 106 -3.73 28.56 15.41
N LEU A 107 -3.06 27.40 15.30
CA LEU A 107 -3.41 26.36 14.34
C LEU A 107 -4.88 25.93 14.49
N LYS A 108 -5.31 25.62 15.73
CA LYS A 108 -6.70 25.20 16.00
C LYS A 108 -7.74 26.24 15.57
N ASN A 109 -7.45 27.53 15.76
CA ASN A 109 -8.44 28.59 15.57
C ASN A 109 -8.41 29.25 14.19
N ARG A 110 -7.29 29.14 13.47
CA ARG A 110 -7.04 29.89 12.23
C ARG A 110 -6.79 29.02 11.02
N THR A 111 -6.83 27.69 11.17
CA THR A 111 -6.54 26.78 10.07
C THR A 111 -7.55 25.66 9.91
N MET A 112 -7.68 25.15 8.69
CA MET A 112 -8.46 23.96 8.34
C MET A 112 -7.55 23.02 7.57
N LEU A 113 -7.39 21.80 8.08
CA LEU A 113 -6.61 20.75 7.43
C LEU A 113 -7.52 19.93 6.51
N VAL A 114 -7.12 19.81 5.25
CA VAL A 114 -7.79 18.96 4.26
C VAL A 114 -6.83 17.84 3.85
N VAL A 115 -7.33 16.61 3.91
CA VAL A 115 -6.65 15.43 3.36
C VAL A 115 -7.13 15.27 1.92
N GLU A 116 -6.26 15.57 0.97
CA GLU A 116 -6.60 15.50 -0.47
C GLU A 116 -6.54 14.07 -1.00
N THR A 117 -5.66 13.25 -0.42
CA THR A 117 -5.49 11.86 -0.83
C THR A 117 -5.34 11.02 0.43
N GLN A 118 -6.19 10.01 0.56
CA GLN A 118 -6.19 9.09 1.70
C GLN A 118 -5.02 8.09 1.61
N PRO A 119 -4.55 7.54 2.75
CA PRO A 119 -3.62 6.42 2.76
C PRO A 119 -4.20 5.22 2.00
N LEU A 120 -3.34 4.47 1.31
CA LEU A 120 -3.77 3.47 0.33
C LEU A 120 -4.64 2.37 0.93
N LEU A 121 -4.27 1.81 2.09
CA LEU A 121 -4.99 0.68 2.68
C LEU A 121 -6.41 1.02 3.13
N PRO A 122 -6.67 2.12 3.86
CA PRO A 122 -8.01 2.61 4.10
C PRO A 122 -8.80 2.85 2.81
N THR A 123 -8.18 3.41 1.77
CA THR A 123 -8.85 3.62 0.47
C THR A 123 -9.25 2.30 -0.20
N LEU A 124 -8.39 1.27 -0.18
CA LEU A 124 -8.71 -0.03 -0.74
C LEU A 124 -9.85 -0.71 0.03
N LEU A 125 -9.86 -0.61 1.36
CA LEU A 125 -10.97 -1.10 2.18
C LEU A 125 -12.29 -0.37 1.83
N ASP A 126 -12.24 0.94 1.70
CA ASP A 126 -13.39 1.77 1.33
C ASP A 126 -13.93 1.36 -0.04
N ASP A 127 -13.07 1.24 -1.06
CA ASP A 127 -13.47 0.81 -2.40
C ASP A 127 -14.12 -0.58 -2.39
N LEU A 128 -13.57 -1.52 -1.61
CA LEU A 128 -14.11 -2.88 -1.48
C LEU A 128 -15.47 -2.89 -0.79
N SER A 129 -15.69 -1.99 0.18
CA SER A 129 -16.91 -1.90 0.97
C SER A 129 -18.11 -1.35 0.19
N HIS A 130 -17.87 -0.51 -0.82
CA HIS A 130 -18.91 0.09 -1.66
C HIS A 130 -19.48 -0.86 -2.72
N TRP A 131 -19.03 -2.11 -2.77
CA TRP A 131 -19.51 -3.04 -3.77
C TRP A 131 -20.87 -3.65 -3.44
N PRO A 132 -21.89 -3.51 -4.30
CA PRO A 132 -23.29 -3.84 -3.97
C PRO A 132 -23.57 -5.34 -3.77
N HIS A 133 -22.70 -6.23 -4.26
CA HIS A 133 -22.93 -7.68 -4.27
C HIS A 133 -21.92 -8.46 -3.40
N GLN A 134 -21.34 -7.83 -2.39
CA GLN A 134 -20.28 -8.40 -1.57
C GLN A 134 -20.71 -8.81 -0.18
N ALA A 135 -20.08 -9.88 0.30
CA ALA A 135 -20.27 -10.42 1.64
C ALA A 135 -19.54 -9.53 2.66
N PRO A 136 -20.23 -8.94 3.66
CA PRO A 136 -19.64 -8.18 4.76
C PRO A 136 -18.42 -8.84 5.43
N LYS A 137 -18.33 -10.17 5.32
CA LYS A 137 -17.21 -10.99 5.77
C LYS A 137 -15.85 -10.58 5.15
N ALA A 138 -15.78 -10.30 3.85
CA ALA A 138 -14.51 -9.98 3.19
C ALA A 138 -13.91 -8.65 3.69
N CYS A 139 -14.75 -7.63 3.87
CA CYS A 139 -14.33 -6.35 4.46
C CYS A 139 -13.93 -6.52 5.94
N GLY A 140 -14.66 -7.33 6.70
CA GLY A 140 -14.30 -7.65 8.08
C GLY A 140 -12.95 -8.35 8.21
N GLU A 141 -12.65 -9.32 7.35
CA GLU A 141 -11.35 -9.99 7.31
C GLU A 141 -10.21 -9.05 6.88
N PHE A 142 -10.47 -8.14 5.94
CA PHE A 142 -9.51 -7.12 5.54
C PHE A 142 -9.18 -6.19 6.71
N GLN A 143 -10.21 -5.68 7.41
CA GLN A 143 -10.05 -4.84 8.59
C GLN A 143 -9.25 -5.55 9.70
N GLN A 144 -9.58 -6.82 10.01
CA GLN A 144 -8.83 -7.60 10.99
C GLN A 144 -7.34 -7.71 10.67
N ARG A 145 -7.00 -7.77 9.37
CA ARG A 145 -5.59 -7.80 8.94
C ARG A 145 -4.92 -6.43 9.03
N LEU A 146 -5.64 -5.34 8.79
CA LEU A 146 -5.14 -3.98 9.10
C LEU A 146 -4.88 -3.83 10.61
N ASP A 147 -5.79 -4.31 11.44
CA ASP A 147 -5.64 -4.28 12.90
C ASP A 147 -4.42 -5.10 13.33
N ARG A 148 -4.18 -6.26 12.69
CA ARG A 148 -2.98 -7.08 12.93
C ARG A 148 -1.69 -6.36 12.53
N VAL A 149 -1.68 -5.62 11.41
CA VAL A 149 -0.53 -4.78 11.01
C VAL A 149 -0.24 -3.73 12.08
N ALA A 150 -1.26 -3.01 12.54
CA ALA A 150 -1.09 -2.02 13.61
C ALA A 150 -0.63 -2.66 14.93
N GLY A 151 -1.19 -3.82 15.29
CA GLY A 151 -0.79 -4.60 16.46
C GLY A 151 0.67 -5.06 16.41
N ALA A 152 1.12 -5.54 15.25
CA ALA A 152 2.52 -5.94 15.04
C ALA A 152 3.47 -4.76 15.23
N LEU A 153 3.16 -3.59 14.66
CA LEU A 153 3.95 -2.37 14.87
C LEU A 153 4.03 -1.98 16.35
N CYS A 154 2.90 -1.92 17.05
CA CYS A 154 2.87 -1.61 18.48
C CYS A 154 3.72 -2.61 19.28
N HIS A 155 3.65 -3.89 18.94
CA HIS A 155 4.45 -4.91 19.60
C HIS A 155 5.95 -4.73 19.34
N ILE A 156 6.36 -4.52 18.09
CA ILE A 156 7.77 -4.32 17.74
C ILE A 156 8.34 -3.07 18.41
N THR A 157 7.58 -1.96 18.45
CA THR A 157 7.97 -0.76 19.21
C THR A 157 8.18 -1.08 20.69
N SER A 158 7.33 -1.93 21.29
CA SER A 158 7.43 -2.30 22.71
C SER A 158 8.67 -3.14 23.03
N LEU A 159 9.30 -3.78 22.04
CA LEU A 159 10.55 -4.51 22.23
C LEU A 159 11.74 -3.58 22.52
N ASN A 160 11.60 -2.26 22.30
CA ASN A 160 12.65 -1.26 22.51
C ASN A 160 13.99 -1.68 21.87
N LEU A 161 13.93 -2.11 20.61
CA LEU A 161 15.12 -2.56 19.89
C LEU A 161 16.15 -1.42 19.80
N PRO A 162 17.44 -1.68 20.03
CA PRO A 162 18.49 -0.70 19.79
C PRO A 162 18.47 -0.20 18.35
N GLU A 163 18.85 1.05 18.14
CA GLU A 163 18.89 1.67 16.82
C GLU A 163 19.71 0.81 15.83
N GLY A 164 19.16 0.61 14.63
CA GLY A 164 19.77 -0.23 13.59
C GLY A 164 19.65 -1.73 13.81
N ARG A 165 19.08 -2.21 14.92
CA ARG A 165 18.83 -3.65 15.12
C ARG A 165 17.50 -4.07 14.49
N SER A 166 17.55 -5.09 13.64
CA SER A 166 16.34 -5.66 13.04
C SER A 166 15.61 -6.62 14.00
N VAL A 167 14.32 -6.85 13.74
CA VAL A 167 13.51 -7.87 14.44
C VAL A 167 14.12 -9.26 14.29
N VAL A 168 14.67 -9.58 13.11
CA VAL A 168 15.31 -10.87 12.82
C VAL A 168 16.54 -11.10 13.70
N GLU A 169 17.41 -10.10 13.82
CA GLU A 169 18.59 -10.17 14.69
C GLU A 169 18.23 -10.29 16.16
N HIS A 170 17.14 -9.66 16.58
CA HIS A 170 16.62 -9.78 17.95
C HIS A 170 16.10 -11.20 18.22
N LEU A 171 15.28 -11.75 17.32
CA LEU A 171 14.74 -13.11 17.43
C LEU A 171 15.83 -14.18 17.52
N ALA A 172 17.00 -13.97 16.89
CA ALA A 172 18.13 -14.89 16.95
C ALA A 172 18.85 -14.92 18.32
N ARG A 173 18.58 -13.95 19.20
CA ARG A 173 19.30 -13.77 20.48
C ARG A 173 18.45 -14.05 21.72
N VAL A 174 17.13 -14.04 21.58
CA VAL A 174 16.21 -14.31 22.68
C VAL A 174 15.95 -15.82 22.83
N PRO A 175 15.56 -16.30 24.03
CA PRO A 175 15.18 -17.69 24.23
C PRO A 175 14.03 -18.12 23.30
N LEU A 176 13.98 -19.42 22.96
CA LEU A 176 13.00 -19.95 22.00
C LEU A 176 11.55 -19.61 22.37
N MET A 177 11.16 -19.70 23.65
CA MET A 177 9.80 -19.35 24.09
C MET A 177 9.45 -17.88 23.83
N GLU A 178 10.40 -16.98 24.07
CA GLU A 178 10.22 -15.56 23.81
C GLU A 178 10.17 -15.29 22.30
N ALA A 179 11.04 -15.94 21.52
CA ALA A 179 11.03 -15.85 20.06
C ALA A 179 9.67 -16.29 19.48
N GLU A 180 9.09 -17.39 19.96
CA GLU A 180 7.77 -17.84 19.51
C GLU A 180 6.65 -16.85 19.91
N ALA A 181 6.67 -16.34 21.14
CA ALA A 181 5.69 -15.34 21.58
C ALA A 181 5.74 -14.04 20.75
N ILE A 182 6.94 -13.63 20.29
CA ILE A 182 7.10 -12.49 19.37
C ILE A 182 6.57 -12.87 17.98
N LYS A 183 6.95 -14.03 17.44
CA LYS A 183 6.51 -14.50 16.11
C LYS A 183 5.01 -14.64 15.97
N GLU A 184 4.30 -15.00 17.04
CA GLU A 184 2.83 -15.09 17.05
C GLU A 184 2.15 -13.74 16.81
N ARG A 185 2.81 -12.64 17.20
CA ARG A 185 2.30 -11.26 17.04
C ARG A 185 2.69 -10.61 15.72
N LEU A 186 3.59 -11.24 14.95
CA LEU A 186 3.93 -10.80 13.60
C LEU A 186 2.75 -11.03 12.63
N CYS A 187 2.71 -10.29 11.53
CA CYS A 187 1.68 -10.38 10.50
C CYS A 187 1.74 -11.73 9.79
N ARG A 188 2.93 -12.09 9.28
CA ARG A 188 3.22 -13.35 8.55
C ARG A 188 2.15 -13.73 7.53
N PHE A 189 1.63 -12.73 6.83
CA PHE A 189 0.63 -12.96 5.80
C PHE A 189 1.21 -13.78 4.65
N ASP A 190 0.40 -14.67 4.10
CA ASP A 190 0.70 -15.39 2.87
C ASP A 190 -0.09 -14.81 1.68
N LEU A 191 0.21 -15.34 0.49
CA LEU A 191 -0.44 -14.95 -0.77
C LEU A 191 -1.56 -15.92 -1.19
N GLN A 192 -2.00 -16.85 -0.33
CA GLN A 192 -2.99 -17.87 -0.73
C GLN A 192 -4.31 -17.23 -1.18
N ARG A 193 -4.78 -16.20 -0.47
CA ARG A 193 -5.99 -15.46 -0.85
C ARG A 193 -5.81 -14.70 -2.17
N PHE A 194 -4.66 -14.05 -2.35
CA PHE A 194 -4.31 -13.39 -3.60
C PHE A 194 -4.34 -14.35 -4.81
N GLU A 195 -3.81 -15.55 -4.62
CA GLU A 195 -3.79 -16.62 -5.63
C GLU A 195 -5.18 -17.18 -5.91
N ALA A 196 -5.96 -17.45 -4.86
CA ALA A 196 -7.33 -17.95 -4.96
C ALA A 196 -8.25 -16.97 -5.70
N LEU A 197 -8.18 -15.68 -5.38
CA LEU A 197 -8.91 -14.65 -6.12
C LEU A 197 -8.43 -14.56 -7.58
N GLY A 198 -7.15 -14.81 -7.86
CA GLY A 198 -6.60 -14.86 -9.21
C GLY A 198 -7.14 -16.02 -10.03
N LEU A 199 -7.33 -17.19 -9.43
CA LEU A 199 -7.98 -18.33 -10.06
C LEU A 199 -9.44 -18.03 -10.40
N HIS A 200 -10.18 -17.43 -9.46
CA HIS A 200 -11.57 -17.03 -9.68
C HIS A 200 -11.67 -15.99 -10.80
N LEU A 201 -10.78 -14.99 -10.82
CA LEU A 201 -10.77 -13.98 -11.87
C LEU A 201 -10.55 -14.62 -13.26
N ARG A 202 -9.60 -15.57 -13.37
CA ARG A 202 -9.33 -16.28 -14.62
C ARG A 202 -10.53 -17.07 -15.13
N SER A 203 -11.38 -17.63 -14.26
CA SER A 203 -12.59 -18.34 -14.71
C SER A 203 -13.68 -17.42 -15.24
N LEU A 204 -13.61 -16.10 -14.97
CA LEU A 204 -14.57 -15.11 -15.47
C LEU A 204 -14.11 -14.47 -16.79
N LEU A 205 -12.82 -14.49 -17.07
CA LEU A 205 -12.26 -13.92 -18.28
C LEU A 205 -12.28 -14.96 -19.40
N PRO A 206 -12.60 -14.57 -20.65
CA PRO A 206 -12.45 -15.48 -21.78
C PRO A 206 -10.99 -15.96 -21.86
N PRO A 207 -10.74 -17.21 -22.30
CA PRO A 207 -9.39 -17.69 -22.51
C PRO A 207 -8.67 -16.69 -23.43
N ALA A 208 -7.47 -16.28 -23.04
CA ALA A 208 -6.66 -15.39 -23.86
C ALA A 208 -6.54 -16.00 -25.26
N ALA A 209 -6.88 -15.21 -26.30
CA ALA A 209 -6.66 -15.65 -27.66
C ALA A 209 -5.18 -16.05 -27.78
N PRO A 210 -4.86 -17.23 -28.36
CA PRO A 210 -3.47 -17.62 -28.54
C PRO A 210 -2.79 -16.48 -29.31
N GLU A 211 -1.70 -15.95 -28.76
CA GLU A 211 -0.84 -15.01 -29.47
C GLU A 211 -0.56 -15.63 -30.83
N MET A 212 -1.18 -15.09 -31.88
CA MET A 212 -0.89 -15.52 -33.24
C MET A 212 0.60 -15.25 -33.44
N ALA A 213 1.37 -16.32 -33.45
CA ALA A 213 2.78 -16.33 -33.73
C ALA A 213 3.02 -15.43 -34.97
N GLN A 214 3.51 -14.22 -34.72
CA GLN A 214 3.93 -13.34 -35.79
C GLN A 214 5.01 -14.09 -36.56
N GLY A 215 4.68 -14.45 -37.80
CA GLY A 215 5.56 -15.15 -38.71
C GLY A 215 6.90 -14.45 -38.78
N ARG A 216 7.92 -15.10 -38.24
CA ARG A 216 9.30 -14.83 -38.64
C ARG A 216 9.36 -15.06 -40.15
N GLY A 217 9.58 -13.98 -40.88
CA GLY A 217 9.77 -14.00 -42.33
C GLY A 217 10.80 -15.06 -42.69
N ALA A 218 10.38 -15.99 -43.55
CA ALA A 218 11.30 -16.75 -44.37
C ALA A 218 11.99 -15.74 -45.30
N GLY A 219 13.22 -15.37 -44.97
CA GLY A 219 14.11 -14.68 -45.89
C GLY A 219 14.27 -15.54 -47.15
N GLN A 220 13.93 -14.95 -48.30
CA GLN A 220 14.30 -15.50 -49.60
C GLN A 220 15.84 -15.57 -49.69
N PRO A 221 16.41 -16.68 -50.20
CA PRO A 221 17.83 -16.72 -50.49
C PRO A 221 18.13 -15.88 -51.74
N ALA A 222 19.15 -15.04 -51.65
CA ALA A 222 19.68 -14.28 -52.77
C ALA A 222 20.31 -15.23 -53.80
N GLU A 223 19.84 -15.15 -55.04
CA GLU A 223 20.51 -15.74 -56.21
C GLU A 223 21.84 -15.00 -56.46
N LEU A 224 22.93 -15.77 -56.51
CA LEU A 224 24.22 -15.33 -57.02
C LEU A 224 24.27 -15.48 -58.54
N PRO A 225 24.85 -14.53 -59.30
CA PRO A 225 25.05 -14.70 -60.72
C PRO A 225 26.22 -15.65 -60.99
N SER A 226 26.03 -16.57 -61.92
CA SER A 226 27.09 -17.42 -62.50
C SER A 226 27.52 -16.85 -63.86
N PRO A 227 28.72 -17.20 -64.37
CA PRO A 227 29.65 -16.32 -65.09
C PRO A 227 29.27 -15.98 -66.54
#